data_AF-B1WUV0-F1
#
_entry.id   AF-B1WUV0-F1
#
_cell.length_a   1.000
_cell.length_b   1.000
_cell.length_c   1.000
_cell.angle_alpha   90.00
_cell.angle_beta   90.00
_cell.angle_gamma   90.00
#
_symmetry.space_group_name_H-M   'P 1'
#
loop_
_entity.id
_entity.type
_entity.pdbx_description
1 polymer ?
#
loop_
_entity_poly.entity_id
_entity_poly.type
_entity_poly.pdbx_seq_one_letter_code
_entity_poly.pdbx_strand_id
1 'polypeptide(L)'
;MTDRTPYLLLLEYWHNEYDRNYRHGQAEIVGFRNQLSDRMTTNFYNYLEANLPKIYQKARKYVQVKSGLNKFPQDCPYTLQQLLDEDWLPKK
;
A
#
# COMPACT_ATOMS: atom_id res chain seq x y z
N MET A 1 11.67 2.44 -16.41
CA MET A 1 12.16 2.72 -15.04
C MET A 1 10.98 3.17 -14.23
N THR A 2 10.29 2.25 -13.55
CA THR A 2 9.00 2.55 -12.94
C THR A 2 9.12 2.31 -11.44
N ASP A 3 9.40 3.39 -10.71
CA ASP A 3 9.23 3.47 -9.27
C ASP A 3 7.73 3.28 -8.97
N ARG A 4 7.33 2.06 -8.64
CA ARG A 4 5.96 1.75 -8.17
C ARG A 4 6.07 0.88 -6.93
N THR A 5 6.33 1.50 -5.78
CA THR A 5 6.44 0.73 -4.52
C THR A 5 5.99 1.44 -3.23
N PRO A 6 5.54 2.72 -3.17
CA PRO A 6 5.15 3.31 -1.88
C PRO A 6 3.63 3.48 -1.64
N TYR A 7 2.75 2.81 -2.38
CA TYR A 7 1.35 3.22 -2.45
C TYR A 7 0.46 2.84 -1.26
N LEU A 8 0.69 1.71 -0.57
CA LEU A 8 -0.22 1.23 0.49
C LEU A 8 -0.21 2.09 1.77
N LEU A 9 0.94 2.62 2.19
CA LEU A 9 1.01 3.53 3.34
C LEU A 9 0.49 4.94 2.99
N LEU A 10 0.55 5.31 1.70
CA LEU A 10 -0.03 6.55 1.19
C LEU A 10 -1.55 6.58 1.48
N LEU A 11 -2.18 5.41 1.53
CA LEU A 11 -3.62 5.23 1.78
C LEU A 11 -4.01 5.51 3.23
N GLU A 12 -3.22 5.03 4.19
CA GLU A 12 -3.42 5.36 5.62
C GLU A 12 -3.28 6.87 5.88
N TYR A 13 -2.37 7.52 5.14
CA TYR A 13 -2.21 8.97 5.20
C TYR A 13 -3.41 9.71 4.56
N TRP A 14 -3.86 9.29 3.38
CA TRP A 14 -5.00 9.91 2.68
C TRP A 14 -6.33 9.73 3.43
N HIS A 15 -6.48 8.67 4.23
CA HIS A 15 -7.63 8.50 5.11
C HIS A 15 -7.68 9.53 6.27
N ASN A 16 -6.57 10.23 6.56
CA ASN A 16 -6.53 11.33 7.53
C ASN A 16 -6.83 12.70 6.91
N GLU A 17 -6.63 12.89 5.60
CA GLU A 17 -6.90 14.17 4.93
C GLU A 17 -8.24 14.15 4.17
N TYR A 18 -9.26 14.67 4.86
CA TYR A 18 -10.50 15.29 4.37
C TYR A 18 -11.29 14.59 3.25
N ASP A 19 -12.43 14.02 3.67
CA ASP A 19 -13.74 13.70 3.07
C ASP A 19 -14.03 13.91 1.55
N ARG A 20 -13.35 14.82 0.85
CA ARG A 20 -13.54 15.06 -0.60
C ARG A 20 -12.68 14.19 -1.51
N ASN A 21 -11.50 13.73 -1.06
CA ASN A 21 -10.56 12.93 -1.88
C ASN A 21 -10.62 11.42 -1.62
N TYR A 22 -11.37 10.99 -0.60
CA TYR A 22 -11.42 9.58 -0.17
C TYR A 22 -11.90 8.64 -1.29
N ARG A 23 -12.94 9.02 -2.04
CA ARG A 23 -13.47 8.19 -3.14
C ARG A 23 -12.51 8.09 -4.33
N HIS A 24 -11.74 9.15 -4.59
CA HIS A 24 -10.74 9.15 -5.66
C HIS A 24 -9.53 8.29 -5.27
N GLY A 25 -9.04 8.42 -4.03
CA GLY A 25 -7.99 7.55 -3.51
C GLY A 25 -8.38 6.07 -3.50
N GLN A 26 -9.63 5.75 -3.12
CA GLN A 26 -10.14 4.36 -3.20
C GLN A 26 -10.18 3.82 -4.63
N ALA A 27 -10.56 4.65 -5.61
CA ALA A 27 -10.53 4.23 -7.02
C ALA A 27 -9.10 3.99 -7.53
N GLU A 28 -8.12 4.80 -7.11
CA GLU A 28 -6.71 4.56 -7.43
C GLU A 28 -6.21 3.26 -6.80
N ILE A 29 -6.57 2.97 -5.54
CA ILE A 29 -6.23 1.72 -4.86
C ILE A 29 -6.73 0.51 -5.62
N VAL A 30 -8.03 0.51 -5.95
CA VAL A 30 -8.65 -0.56 -6.73
C VAL A 30 -7.97 -0.69 -8.10
N GLY A 31 -7.72 0.43 -8.78
CA GLY A 31 -6.99 0.42 -10.06
C GLY A 31 -5.57 -0.16 -9.97
N PHE A 32 -4.85 0.10 -8.86
CA PHE A 32 -3.54 -0.50 -8.62
C PHE A 32 -3.63 -1.99 -8.31
N ARG A 33 -4.59 -2.41 -7.48
CA ARG A 33 -4.81 -3.82 -7.14
C ARG A 33 -5.17 -4.64 -8.37
N ASN A 34 -6.07 -4.15 -9.22
CA ASN A 34 -6.45 -4.80 -10.46
C ASN A 34 -5.23 -4.98 -11.39
N GLN A 35 -4.43 -3.92 -11.56
CA GLN A 35 -3.19 -4.01 -12.35
C GLN A 35 -2.15 -4.99 -11.76
N LEU A 36 -2.12 -5.12 -10.43
CA LEU A 36 -1.22 -6.04 -9.75
C LEU A 36 -1.70 -7.49 -9.90
N SER A 37 -3.01 -7.71 -9.77
CA SER A 37 -3.69 -8.98 -9.96
C SER A 37 -3.54 -9.50 -11.40
N ASP A 38 -3.77 -8.64 -12.40
CA ASP A 38 -3.60 -8.96 -13.82
C ASP A 38 -2.17 -9.43 -14.18
N ARG A 39 -1.18 -8.95 -13.43
CA ARG A 39 0.24 -9.26 -13.63
C ARG A 39 0.78 -10.27 -12.62
N MET A 40 -0.08 -10.80 -11.75
CA MET A 40 0.31 -11.69 -10.67
C MET A 40 0.66 -13.06 -11.24
N THR A 41 1.89 -13.49 -10.97
CA THR A 41 2.35 -14.86 -11.23
C THR A 41 2.82 -15.46 -9.92
N THR A 42 2.87 -16.79 -9.82
CA THR A 42 3.35 -17.47 -8.60
C THR A 42 4.75 -17.00 -8.18
N ASN A 43 5.66 -16.83 -9.14
CA ASN A 43 7.01 -16.33 -8.87
C ASN A 43 7.01 -14.89 -8.36
N PHE A 44 6.13 -14.05 -8.92
CA PHE A 44 6.01 -12.66 -8.48
C PHE A 44 5.38 -12.56 -7.09
N TYR A 45 4.37 -13.39 -6.79
CA TYR A 45 3.79 -13.50 -5.46
C TYR A 45 4.84 -13.89 -4.42
N ASN A 46 5.59 -14.96 -4.66
CA ASN A 46 6.65 -15.44 -3.76
C ASN A 46 7.74 -14.37 -3.56
N TYR A 47 8.08 -13.64 -4.63
CA TYR A 47 9.02 -12.52 -4.53
C TYR A 47 8.47 -11.39 -3.64
N LEU A 48 7.21 -10.98 -3.83
CA LEU A 48 6.58 -9.94 -3.03
C LEU A 48 6.49 -10.35 -1.56
N GLU A 49 6.15 -11.60 -1.29
CA GLU A 49 6.02 -12.15 0.07
C GLU A 49 7.39 -12.13 0.78
N ALA A 50 8.42 -12.66 0.12
CA ALA A 50 9.78 -12.67 0.66
C ALA A 50 10.37 -11.26 0.87
N ASN A 51 9.92 -10.27 0.09
CA ASN A 51 10.41 -8.89 0.15
C ASN A 51 9.45 -7.93 0.86
N LEU A 52 8.34 -8.42 1.42
CA LEU A 52 7.29 -7.59 1.99
C LEU A 52 7.81 -6.62 3.07
N PRO A 53 8.66 -7.02 4.04
CA PRO A 53 9.21 -6.10 5.03
C PRO A 53 10.02 -4.96 4.39
N LYS A 54 10.82 -5.26 3.37
CA LYS A 54 11.65 -4.27 2.67
C LYS A 54 10.80 -3.30 1.86
N ILE A 55 9.75 -3.81 1.20
CA ILE A 55 8.76 -3.00 0.47
C ILE A 55 8.05 -2.05 1.44
N TYR A 56 7.60 -2.58 2.59
CA TYR A 56 6.93 -1.81 3.63
C TYR A 56 7.83 -0.68 4.15
N GLN A 57 9.10 -0.95 4.49
CA GLN A 57 10.01 0.09 5.00
C GLN A 57 10.21 1.25 4.00
N LYS A 58 10.30 0.95 2.70
CA LYS A 58 10.39 1.98 1.66
C LYS A 58 9.12 2.82 1.60
N ALA A 59 7.97 2.17 1.59
CA ALA A 59 6.67 2.84 1.58
C ALA A 59 6.48 3.70 2.84
N ARG A 60 6.89 3.20 4.01
CA ARG A 60 6.82 3.89 5.30
C ARG A 60 7.62 5.18 5.25
N LYS A 61 8.88 5.10 4.84
CA LYS A 61 9.75 6.27 4.72
C LYS A 61 9.19 7.30 3.75
N TYR A 62 8.69 6.88 2.59
CA TYR A 62 8.08 7.77 1.61
C TYR A 62 6.90 8.54 2.21
N VAL A 63 6.02 7.84 2.93
CA VAL A 63 4.82 8.44 3.51
C VAL A 63 5.15 9.32 4.70
N GLN A 64 6.10 8.94 5.54
CA GLN A 64 6.61 9.80 6.60
C GLN A 64 7.12 11.14 6.04
N VAL A 65 7.90 11.10 4.96
CA VAL A 65 8.42 12.32 4.30
C VAL A 65 7.28 13.14 3.70
N LYS A 66 6.33 12.50 3.01
CA LYS A 66 5.22 13.20 2.35
C LYS A 66 4.22 13.82 3.33
N SER A 67 3.93 13.12 4.43
CA SER A 67 2.93 13.51 5.43
C SER A 67 3.49 14.33 6.59
N GLY A 68 4.80 14.26 6.84
CA GLY A 68 5.40 14.76 8.08
C GLY A 68 5.03 13.96 9.33
N LEU A 69 4.30 12.85 9.21
CA LEU A 69 3.84 12.05 10.35
C LEU A 69 4.84 10.92 10.67
N ASN A 70 5.06 10.65 11.97
CA ASN A 70 5.93 9.57 12.44
C ASN A 70 5.17 8.51 13.26
N LYS A 71 3.87 8.31 12.99
CA LYS A 71 3.01 7.39 13.75
C LYS A 71 2.88 5.98 13.15
N PHE A 72 3.52 5.73 12.01
CA PHE A 72 3.39 4.46 11.30
C PHE A 72 4.19 3.35 12.00
N PRO A 73 3.63 2.12 12.11
CA PRO A 73 4.31 0.97 12.70
C PRO A 73 5.71 0.75 12.11
N GLN A 74 6.64 0.25 12.92
CA GLN A 74 7.98 -0.12 12.44
C GLN A 74 7.91 -1.31 11.49
N ASP A 75 7.18 -2.35 11.85
CA ASP A 75 6.99 -3.55 11.03
C ASP A 75 5.66 -3.51 10.27
N CYS A 76 5.60 -4.24 9.14
CA CYS A 76 4.38 -4.34 8.34
C CYS A 76 3.29 -5.05 9.16
N PRO A 77 2.17 -4.39 9.48
CA PRO A 77 1.09 -5.03 10.25
C PRO A 77 0.17 -5.91 9.39
N TYR A 78 0.43 -5.97 8.07
CA TYR A 78 -0.46 -6.57 7.08
C TYR A 78 0.25 -7.70 6.33
N THR A 79 -0.49 -8.76 6.02
CA THR A 79 -0.01 -9.85 5.16
C THR A 79 -0.10 -9.45 3.69
N LEU A 80 0.70 -10.09 2.81
CA LEU A 80 0.58 -9.85 1.37
C LEU A 80 -0.85 -10.15 0.87
N GLN A 81 -1.48 -11.20 1.38
CA GLN A 81 -2.87 -11.54 1.04
C GLN A 81 -3.84 -10.40 1.38
N GLN A 82 -3.75 -9.80 2.57
CA GLN A 82 -4.57 -8.64 2.94
C GLN A 82 -4.33 -7.44 2.02
N LEU A 83 -3.07 -7.19 1.64
CA LEU A 83 -2.72 -6.05 0.79
C LEU A 83 -3.27 -6.20 -0.65
N LEU A 84 -3.34 -7.45 -1.14
CA LEU A 84 -3.83 -7.78 -2.48
C LEU A 84 -5.36 -7.93 -2.55
N ASP A 85 -6.03 -8.18 -1.43
CA ASP A 85 -7.48 -8.31 -1.36
C ASP A 85 -8.15 -6.97 -1.72
N GLU A 86 -8.95 -6.98 -2.79
CA GLU A 86 -9.62 -5.80 -3.35
C GLU A 86 -10.68 -5.23 -2.40
N ASP A 87 -11.36 -6.08 -1.65
CA ASP A 87 -12.40 -5.70 -0.69
C ASP A 87 -11.84 -5.39 0.70
N TRP A 88 -10.54 -5.64 0.91
CA TRP A 88 -9.91 -5.41 2.19
C TRP A 88 -9.40 -3.98 2.35
N LEU A 89 -9.74 -3.38 3.49
CA LEU A 89 -9.21 -2.10 3.96
C LEU A 89 -8.83 -2.23 5.44
N PRO A 90 -7.69 -1.66 5.87
CA PRO A 90 -7.32 -1.65 7.27
C PRO A 90 -8.35 -0.87 8.07
N LYS A 91 -8.86 -1.49 9.14
CA LYS A 91 -9.75 -0.82 10.09
C LYS A 91 -8.92 0.11 10.99
N LYS A 92 -9.48 1.29 11.29
CA LYS A 92 -8.89 2.33 12.15
C LYS A 92 -8.51 1.81 13.53
#